data_AF-A0A402CVZ3-F1
#
_entry.id   AF-A0A402CVZ3-F1
#
_cell.length_a   1.000
_cell.length_b   1.000
_cell.length_c   1.000
_cell.angle_alpha   90.00
_cell.angle_beta   90.00
_cell.angle_gamma   90.00
#
_symmetry.space_group_name_H-M   'P 1'
#
loop_
_entity.id
_entity.type
_entity.pdbx_description
1 polymer ?
#
loop_
_entity_poly.entity_id
_entity_poly.type
_entity_poly.pdbx_seq_one_letter_code
_entity_poly.pdbx_strand_id
1 'polypeptide(L)'
;MKTFDAAEREKVCTATTPASAKSQGKRVTLRVGWETVSFEIMEQVVRAKFADPELAAKLLTTGDRELLEGNTWWDTTWGCIKGKDGK
;
A
#
# COMPACT_ATOMS: atom_id res chain seq x y z
N MET A 1 -7.77 2.84 8.69
CA MET A 1 -6.42 2.71 9.29
C MET A 1 -6.18 1.29 9.82
N LYS A 2 -4.90 0.87 9.97
CA LYS A 2 -4.47 -0.50 10.29
C LYS A 2 -4.58 -0.93 11.75
N THR A 3 -4.34 0.00 12.65
CA THR A 3 -4.55 -0.14 14.10
C THR A 3 -5.48 0.98 14.55
N PHE A 4 -6.22 0.74 15.63
CA PHE A 4 -6.99 1.78 16.32
C PHE A 4 -6.20 2.41 17.48
N ASP A 5 -5.08 1.81 17.88
CA ASP A 5 -4.22 2.34 18.93
C ASP A 5 -3.57 3.65 18.48
N ALA A 6 -3.81 4.73 19.24
CA ALA A 6 -3.31 6.06 18.90
C ALA A 6 -1.78 6.17 18.95
N ALA A 7 -1.14 5.56 19.94
CA ALA A 7 0.30 5.61 20.13
C ALA A 7 1.03 4.80 19.05
N GLU A 8 0.48 3.66 18.65
CA GLU A 8 1.03 2.87 17.54
C GLU A 8 0.94 3.63 16.21
N ARG A 9 -0.17 4.33 15.95
CA ARG A 9 -0.30 5.19 14.75
C ARG A 9 0.70 6.31 14.75
N GLU A 10 0.82 7.04 15.85
CA GLU A 10 1.75 8.16 15.97
C GLU A 10 3.19 7.70 15.71
N LYS A 11 3.58 6.56 16.28
CA LYS A 11 4.89 5.96 16.05
C LYS A 11 5.16 5.71 14.57
N VAL A 12 4.20 5.11 13.86
CA VAL A 12 4.33 4.85 12.41
C VAL A 12 4.36 6.16 11.61
N CYS A 13 3.51 7.14 11.93
CA CYS A 13 3.44 8.42 11.23
C CYS A 13 4.70 9.28 11.41
N THR A 14 5.35 9.17 12.56
CA THR A 14 6.59 9.93 12.89
C THR A 14 7.86 9.20 12.49
N ALA A 15 7.76 8.02 11.86
CA ALA A 15 8.92 7.28 11.39
C ALA A 15 9.71 8.09 10.35
N THR A 16 11.03 8.17 10.56
CA THR A 16 11.93 8.99 9.73
C THR A 16 12.16 8.43 8.33
N THR A 17 11.86 7.16 8.08
CA THR A 17 12.04 6.51 6.78
C THR A 17 10.88 5.58 6.44
N PRO A 18 10.56 5.39 5.15
CA PRO A 18 9.54 4.43 4.72
C PRO A 18 9.83 2.99 5.19
N ALA A 19 11.11 2.59 5.22
CA ALA A 19 11.51 1.27 5.71
C ALA A 19 11.19 1.09 7.21
N SER A 20 11.46 2.12 8.02
CA SER A 20 11.10 2.14 9.45
C SER A 20 9.59 2.11 9.65
N ALA A 21 8.84 2.95 8.91
CA ALA A 21 7.37 2.97 8.94
C ALA A 21 6.78 1.58 8.60
N LYS A 22 7.30 0.92 7.55
CA LYS A 22 6.89 -0.44 7.16
C LYS A 22 7.19 -1.45 8.26
N SER A 23 8.39 -1.40 8.86
CA SER A 23 8.78 -2.29 9.96
C SER A 23 7.88 -2.13 11.19
N GLN A 24 7.61 -0.89 11.60
CA GLN A 24 6.74 -0.58 12.72
C GLN A 24 5.28 -0.96 12.43
N GLY A 25 4.78 -0.63 11.23
CA GLY A 25 3.44 -0.98 10.76
C GLY A 25 3.16 -2.48 10.65
N LYS A 26 4.19 -3.34 10.62
CA LYS A 26 4.05 -4.81 10.73
C LYS A 26 3.82 -5.27 12.18
N ARG A 27 4.18 -4.47 13.17
CA ARG A 27 4.17 -4.81 14.60
C ARG A 27 2.99 -4.21 15.36
N VAL A 28 2.18 -3.38 14.72
CA VAL A 28 1.00 -2.76 15.33
C VAL A 28 -0.05 -3.82 15.66
N THR A 29 -0.87 -3.52 16.65
CA THR A 29 -2.07 -4.26 16.98
C THR A 29 -3.02 -4.21 15.79
N LEU A 30 -3.25 -5.37 15.16
CA LEU A 30 -4.05 -5.43 13.95
C LEU A 30 -5.53 -5.22 14.26
N ARG A 31 -6.17 -4.28 13.56
CA ARG A 31 -7.62 -4.08 13.63
C ARG A 31 -8.38 -5.37 13.28
N VAL A 32 -9.47 -5.65 14.01
CA VAL A 32 -10.42 -6.71 13.66
C VAL A 32 -11.04 -6.45 12.27
N GLY A 33 -11.05 -7.48 11.42
CA GLY A 33 -11.54 -7.38 10.04
C GLY A 33 -10.55 -6.70 9.09
N TRP A 34 -9.26 -6.67 9.42
CA TRP A 34 -8.22 -6.03 8.61
C TRP A 34 -8.22 -6.50 7.15
N GLU A 35 -8.38 -7.80 6.90
CA GLU A 35 -8.31 -8.37 5.55
C GLU A 35 -9.30 -7.68 4.60
N THR A 36 -10.55 -7.49 5.03
CA THR A 36 -11.59 -6.82 4.23
C THR A 36 -11.33 -5.31 4.10
N VAL A 37 -11.11 -4.62 5.23
CA VAL A 37 -11.01 -3.15 5.23
C VAL A 37 -9.70 -2.64 4.63
N SER A 38 -8.68 -3.49 4.52
CA SER A 38 -7.40 -3.11 3.93
C SER A 38 -7.53 -2.66 2.47
N PHE A 39 -8.48 -3.22 1.72
CA PHE A 39 -8.73 -2.84 0.33
C PHE A 39 -9.27 -1.43 0.20
N GLU A 40 -10.31 -1.10 0.96
CA GLU A 40 -10.89 0.25 0.98
C GLU A 40 -9.86 1.30 1.44
N ILE A 41 -9.05 0.96 2.45
CA ILE A 41 -8.00 1.86 2.94
C ILE A 41 -6.93 2.06 1.88
N MET A 42 -6.51 1.00 1.18
CA MET A 42 -5.50 1.12 0.13
C MET A 42 -6.01 1.96 -1.03
N GLU A 43 -7.29 1.78 -1.42
CA GLU A 43 -7.93 2.62 -2.43
C GLU A 43 -7.88 4.10 -2.05
N GLN A 44 -8.23 4.44 -0.80
CA GLN A 44 -8.16 5.83 -0.29
C GLN A 44 -6.73 6.38 -0.35
N VAL A 45 -5.73 5.58 0.02
CA VAL A 45 -4.31 5.97 -0.03
C VAL A 45 -3.85 6.20 -1.46
N VAL A 46 -4.23 5.32 -2.41
CA VAL A 46 -3.90 5.46 -3.83
C VAL A 46 -4.58 6.70 -4.41
N ARG A 47 -5.86 6.94 -4.10
CA ARG A 47 -6.58 8.16 -4.50
C ARG A 47 -5.90 9.42 -3.98
N ALA A 48 -5.44 9.43 -2.73
CA ALA A 48 -4.69 10.55 -2.16
C ALA A 48 -3.33 10.74 -2.83
N LYS A 49 -2.60 9.65 -3.13
CA LYS A 49 -1.30 9.71 -3.84
C LYS A 49 -1.44 10.36 -5.21
N PHE A 50 -2.48 10.00 -5.96
CA PHE A 50 -2.74 10.54 -7.29
C PHE A 50 -3.64 11.79 -7.29
N ALA A 51 -3.88 12.39 -6.12
CA ALA A 51 -4.41 13.76 -6.05
C ALA A 51 -3.33 14.80 -6.43
N ASP A 52 -2.05 14.41 -6.37
CA ASP A 52 -0.96 15.17 -6.94
C ASP A 52 -1.08 15.23 -8.48
N PRO A 53 -1.12 16.43 -9.10
CA PRO A 53 -1.34 16.57 -10.53
C PRO A 53 -0.26 15.93 -11.42
N GLU A 54 1.00 15.92 -10.97
CA GLU A 54 2.10 15.33 -11.75
C GLU A 54 1.97 13.81 -11.77
N LEU A 55 1.69 13.20 -10.63
CA LEU A 55 1.46 11.76 -10.53
C LEU A 55 0.17 11.37 -11.28
N ALA A 56 -0.89 12.18 -11.19
CA ALA A 56 -2.13 11.94 -11.91
C ALA A 56 -1.90 11.90 -13.43
N ALA A 57 -1.14 12.87 -13.97
CA ALA A 57 -0.77 12.88 -15.37
C ALA A 57 0.03 11.63 -15.75
N LYS A 58 1.02 11.23 -14.95
CA LYS A 58 1.79 9.99 -15.17
C LYS A 58 0.88 8.75 -15.18
N LEU A 59 -0.11 8.67 -14.30
CA LEU A 59 -1.08 7.58 -14.30
C LEU A 59 -1.93 7.59 -15.57
N LEU A 60 -2.49 8.72 -15.97
CA LEU A 60 -3.30 8.81 -17.19
C LEU A 60 -2.52 8.45 -18.45
N THR A 61 -1.22 8.78 -18.51
CA THR A 61 -0.37 8.44 -19.66
C THR A 61 -0.14 6.94 -19.84
N THR A 62 -0.49 6.10 -18.86
CA THR A 62 -0.40 4.64 -19.03
C THR A 62 -1.49 4.12 -19.99
N GLY A 63 -2.56 4.89 -20.20
CA GLY A 63 -3.69 4.49 -21.04
C GLY A 63 -4.29 3.17 -20.56
N ASP A 64 -4.62 2.29 -21.51
CA ASP A 64 -5.23 0.98 -21.24
C ASP A 64 -4.22 -0.12 -20.87
N ARG A 65 -2.96 0.23 -20.59
CA ARG A 65 -1.95 -0.75 -20.19
C ARG A 65 -2.25 -1.27 -18.78
N GLU A 66 -2.10 -2.57 -18.61
CA GLU A 66 -2.15 -3.19 -17.30
C GLU A 66 -0.93 -2.76 -16.47
N LEU A 67 -1.19 -2.37 -15.21
CA LEU A 67 -0.14 -1.97 -14.25
C LEU A 67 0.09 -3.11 -13.26
N LEU A 68 1.18 -3.84 -13.47
CA LEU A 68 1.57 -4.97 -12.62
C LEU A 68 2.71 -4.58 -11.68
N GLU A 69 2.47 -4.63 -10.37
CA GLU A 69 3.52 -4.47 -9.36
C GLU A 69 4.31 -5.78 -9.20
N GLY A 70 5.32 -5.97 -10.06
CA GLY A 70 6.19 -7.15 -10.00
C GLY A 70 6.99 -7.22 -8.69
N ASN A 71 6.99 -8.38 -8.04
CA ASN A 71 7.81 -8.63 -6.85
C ASN A 71 8.45 -10.03 -6.82
N THR A 72 9.47 -10.20 -5.96
CA THR A 72 10.22 -11.46 -5.78
C THR A 72 10.03 -12.09 -4.40
N TRP A 73 9.18 -11.49 -3.55
CA TRP A 73 9.01 -11.86 -2.13
C TRP A 73 7.62 -12.40 -1.81
N TRP A 74 6.93 -12.95 -2.81
CA TRP A 74 5.64 -13.64 -2.68
C TRP A 74 4.51 -12.76 -2.14
N ASP A 75 4.53 -11.45 -2.42
CA ASP A 75 3.35 -10.62 -2.20
C ASP A 75 2.35 -10.88 -3.33
N THR A 76 1.26 -11.59 -3.01
CA THR A 76 0.16 -11.89 -3.92
C THR A 76 -1.07 -11.04 -3.67
N THR A 77 -1.03 -10.15 -2.68
CA THR A 77 -2.18 -9.30 -2.33
C THR A 77 -2.11 -7.99 -3.09
N TRP A 78 -0.95 -7.34 -3.05
CA TRP A 78 -0.73 -6.02 -3.68
C TRP A 78 0.20 -6.09 -4.89
N GLY A 79 0.93 -7.19 -5.04
CA GLY A 79 1.83 -7.39 -6.16
C GLY A 79 1.57 -8.67 -6.94
N CYS A 80 2.33 -8.82 -8.02
CA CYS A 80 2.36 -9.99 -8.89
C CYS A 80 3.73 -10.67 -8.80
N ILE A 81 3.73 -11.99 -8.58
CA ILE A 81 4.96 -12.79 -8.58
C ILE A 81 5.31 -13.16 -10.02
N LYS A 82 6.56 -12.89 -10.40
CA LYS A 82 7.06 -13.28 -11.71
C LYS A 82 7.05 -14.81 -11.85
N GLY A 83 6.25 -15.34 -12.78
CA GLY A 83 6.31 -16.73 -13.24
C GLY A 83 5.18 -17.69 -12.83
N LYS A 84 4.21 -17.30 -11.97
CA LYS A 84 3.00 -18.13 -11.76
C LYS A 84 1.85 -17.79 -12.69
N ASP A 85 1.75 -16.53 -13.14
CA ASP A 85 1.02 -16.10 -14.34
C ASP A 85 1.67 -14.84 -14.99
N GLY A 86 2.92 -14.54 -14.65
CA GLY A 86 3.64 -13.34 -15.10
C GLY A 86 4.01 -13.36 -16.58
N LYS A 87 3.02 -13.29 -17.48
CA LYS A 87 3.26 -12.72 -18.81
C LYS A 87 3.69 -11.26 -18.67
#